data_AF-A0A556CC16-F1
#
_entry.id   AF-A0A556CC16-F1
#
_cell.length_a   1.000
_cell.length_b   1.000
_cell.length_c   1.000
_cell.angle_alpha   90.00
_cell.angle_beta   90.00
_cell.angle_gamma   90.00
#
_symmetry.space_group_name_H-M   'P 1'
#
loop_
_entity.id
_entity.type
_entity.pdbx_description
1 polymer ?
#
loop_
_entity_poly.entity_id
_entity_poly.type
_entity_poly.pdbx_seq_one_letter_code
_entity_poly.pdbx_strand_id
1 'polypeptide(L)'
;MVASPSWTPGDGPGPTPATAEVMAQLSRISAELSPRVPELTQSVYDYLATRIAELGEERTLLDLLSASIEGNIETIFHALRHGIAPDNLEPPVAAYEYARRLAQRGISVNALVRAYRLGQQRLLQAAYDYITTDADLPNDLASAVFQRLVDEVSEYIDWMSQKVALLYEAEREAWLANRTTARESQVRGIIEGGQVDAAAAAATLGYSLTARHVAVIAWTHHSAPDTIDGLGRLTSAINAAAAAMSSPRSSLIISRDQDTAWGWITVPESWQYEESLRDRLRSSATDAVHLALGSAHTAAQGFRLSHQEALRVQNVCLAGRTPAPLRSHDEPGMALVSLLSTDVEAGRDWVRSVLGPLAEDSAANTRHRSTLLAYMLHDLSYTATAAAMSMHKNSIRYRVEMAEAILGTDLGSNRLNIEAALYAHSYIFESREPVPD
;
A
#
# COMPACT_ATOMS: atom_id res chain seq x y z
N MET A 1 -20.58 -63.67 3.13
CA MET A 1 -19.98 -64.44 2.02
C MET A 1 -20.37 -63.78 0.70
N VAL A 2 -19.59 -62.80 0.25
CA VAL A 2 -19.40 -62.46 -1.17
C VAL A 2 -17.96 -61.95 -1.22
N ALA A 3 -17.09 -62.67 -1.93
CA ALA A 3 -15.68 -62.36 -2.05
C ALA A 3 -15.48 -61.23 -3.07
N SER A 4 -14.74 -60.20 -2.69
CA SER A 4 -14.23 -59.18 -3.61
C SER A 4 -13.13 -59.79 -4.48
N PRO A 5 -13.07 -59.49 -5.80
CA PRO A 5 -11.97 -59.92 -6.62
C PRO A 5 -10.74 -59.05 -6.33
N SER A 6 -9.62 -59.72 -6.07
CA SER A 6 -8.29 -59.14 -6.00
C SER A 6 -7.87 -58.60 -7.37
N TRP A 7 -7.69 -57.29 -7.49
CA TRP A 7 -7.06 -56.68 -8.64
C TRP A 7 -5.54 -56.84 -8.52
N THR A 8 -4.95 -57.66 -9.39
CA THR A 8 -3.49 -57.72 -9.61
C THR A 8 -3.10 -56.68 -10.66
N PRO A 9 -2.07 -55.85 -10.44
CA PRO A 9 -1.53 -55.00 -11.49
C PRO A 9 -0.79 -55.89 -12.49
N GLY A 10 -1.31 -55.99 -13.71
CA GLY A 10 -0.71 -56.72 -14.82
C GLY A 10 -0.69 -55.84 -16.07
N ASP A 11 0.52 -55.63 -16.58
CA ASP A 11 0.86 -55.70 -18.00
C ASP A 11 -0.03 -54.90 -18.97
N GLY A 12 0.20 -53.57 -19.02
CA GLY A 12 -0.04 -52.85 -20.26
C GLY A 12 0.89 -53.39 -21.36
N PRO A 13 0.47 -53.41 -22.64
CA PRO A 13 1.35 -53.83 -23.73
C PRO A 13 2.62 -52.98 -23.68
N GLY A 14 3.78 -53.63 -23.58
CA GLY A 14 5.07 -52.97 -23.61
C GLY A 14 5.21 -52.10 -24.87
N PRO A 15 6.11 -51.11 -24.86
CA PRO A 15 6.30 -50.21 -26.00
C PRO A 15 6.50 -51.02 -27.29
N THR A 16 5.86 -50.60 -28.37
CA THR A 16 6.06 -51.25 -29.68
C THR A 16 7.54 -51.21 -30.06
N PRO A 17 8.06 -52.16 -30.86
CA PRO A 17 9.48 -52.18 -31.24
C PRO A 17 9.98 -50.85 -31.81
N ALA A 18 9.15 -50.17 -32.61
CA ALA A 18 9.44 -48.84 -33.14
C ALA A 18 9.53 -47.75 -32.04
N THR A 19 8.69 -47.83 -31.01
CA THR A 19 8.76 -46.93 -29.84
C THR A 19 10.03 -47.19 -29.03
N ALA A 20 10.42 -48.45 -28.82
CA ALA A 20 11.63 -48.80 -28.09
C ALA A 20 12.90 -48.30 -28.81
N GLU A 21 12.93 -48.41 -30.14
CA GLU A 21 14.04 -47.92 -30.97
C GLU A 21 14.16 -46.39 -30.94
N VAL A 22 13.04 -45.66 -31.02
CA VAL A 22 13.01 -44.19 -30.85
C VAL A 22 13.55 -43.77 -29.48
N MET A 23 13.12 -44.44 -28.40
CA MET A 23 13.59 -44.13 -27.05
C MET A 23 15.09 -44.43 -26.86
N ALA A 24 15.60 -45.50 -27.48
CA ALA A 24 17.02 -45.82 -27.46
C ALA A 24 17.86 -44.73 -28.16
N GLN A 25 17.40 -44.24 -29.31
CA GLN A 25 18.07 -43.15 -30.02
C GLN A 25 18.02 -41.83 -29.25
N LEU A 26 16.88 -41.48 -28.63
CA LEU A 26 16.78 -40.30 -27.77
C LEU A 26 17.74 -40.35 -26.59
N SER A 27 17.85 -41.51 -25.94
CA SER A 27 18.82 -41.71 -24.85
C SER A 27 20.26 -41.55 -25.34
N ARG A 28 20.60 -42.08 -26.52
CA ARG A 28 21.93 -41.93 -27.13
C ARG A 28 22.24 -40.46 -27.44
N ILE A 29 21.34 -39.77 -28.15
CA ILE A 29 21.51 -38.36 -28.52
C ILE A 29 21.65 -37.48 -27.27
N SER A 30 20.84 -37.71 -26.24
CA SER A 30 20.92 -36.97 -24.98
C SER A 30 22.26 -37.21 -24.26
N ALA A 31 22.81 -38.44 -24.33
CA ALA A 31 24.12 -38.76 -23.78
C ALA A 31 25.26 -38.08 -24.55
N GLU A 32 25.18 -38.03 -25.88
CA GLU A 32 26.19 -37.39 -26.73
C GLU A 32 26.15 -35.86 -26.69
N LEU A 33 24.97 -35.26 -26.47
CA LEU A 33 24.82 -33.82 -26.30
C LEU A 33 25.16 -33.32 -24.88
N SER A 34 25.18 -34.21 -23.87
CA SER A 34 25.45 -33.82 -22.49
C SER A 34 26.82 -33.14 -22.27
N PRO A 35 27.94 -33.60 -22.88
CA PRO A 35 29.21 -32.87 -22.82
C PRO A 35 29.17 -31.46 -23.45
N ARG A 36 28.16 -31.15 -24.27
CA ARG A 36 28.00 -29.85 -24.94
C ARG A 36 27.07 -28.90 -24.20
N VAL A 37 26.60 -29.25 -23.00
CA VAL A 37 25.74 -28.38 -22.17
C VAL A 37 26.31 -26.96 -21.99
N PRO A 38 27.61 -26.74 -21.75
CA PRO A 38 28.16 -25.39 -21.66
C PRO A 38 27.99 -24.57 -22.94
N GLU A 39 28.21 -25.20 -24.11
CA GLU A 39 28.06 -24.55 -25.42
C GLU A 39 26.59 -24.22 -25.71
N LEU A 40 25.67 -25.15 -25.39
CA LEU A 40 24.24 -24.94 -25.53
C LEU A 40 23.73 -23.85 -24.59
N THR A 41 24.22 -23.83 -23.35
CA THR A 41 23.91 -22.79 -22.36
C THR A 41 24.29 -21.43 -22.86
N GLN A 42 25.53 -21.26 -23.35
CA GLN A 42 25.98 -19.99 -23.91
C GLN A 42 25.15 -19.56 -25.13
N SER A 43 24.85 -20.51 -26.02
CA SER A 43 24.03 -20.27 -27.21
C SER A 43 22.60 -19.81 -26.88
N VAL A 44 21.99 -20.40 -25.84
CA VAL A 44 20.67 -19.99 -25.33
C VAL A 44 20.78 -18.64 -24.64
N TYR A 45 21.78 -18.43 -23.80
CA TYR A 45 22.01 -17.17 -23.09
C TYR A 45 22.13 -15.99 -24.07
N ASP A 46 22.99 -16.08 -25.08
CA ASP A 46 23.18 -15.03 -26.09
C ASP A 46 21.88 -14.76 -26.86
N TYR A 47 21.11 -15.81 -27.15
CA TYR A 47 19.82 -15.71 -27.82
C TYR A 47 18.78 -14.96 -26.98
N LEU A 48 18.77 -15.16 -25.66
CA LEU A 48 17.87 -14.51 -24.73
C LEU A 48 18.28 -13.06 -24.45
N ALA A 49 19.55 -12.81 -24.19
CA ALA A 49 20.10 -11.48 -23.90
C ALA A 49 19.82 -10.48 -25.03
N THR A 50 19.81 -10.94 -26.28
CA THR A 50 19.49 -10.10 -27.45
C THR A 50 17.99 -9.83 -27.65
N ARG A 51 17.09 -10.56 -26.98
CA ARG A 51 15.64 -10.55 -27.27
C ARG A 51 14.75 -10.16 -26.10
N ILE A 52 15.27 -10.17 -24.88
CA ILE A 52 14.53 -9.80 -23.67
C ILE A 52 15.28 -8.68 -22.97
N ALA A 53 14.96 -7.43 -23.33
CA ALA A 53 15.60 -6.24 -22.76
C ALA A 53 15.30 -6.11 -21.25
N GLU A 54 14.20 -6.70 -20.79
CA GLU A 54 13.72 -6.63 -19.41
C GLU A 54 14.55 -7.46 -18.41
N LEU A 55 15.47 -8.32 -18.87
CA LEU A 55 16.32 -9.14 -17.99
C LEU A 55 17.48 -8.35 -17.35
N GLY A 56 17.68 -7.09 -17.75
CA GLY A 56 18.65 -6.18 -17.15
C GLY A 56 20.13 -6.49 -17.46
N GLU A 57 21.02 -5.57 -17.08
CA GLU A 57 22.48 -5.70 -17.30
C GLU A 57 23.25 -6.03 -16.00
N GLU A 58 22.54 -6.32 -14.91
CA GLU A 58 23.15 -6.57 -13.60
C GLU A 58 23.88 -7.92 -13.59
N ARG A 59 25.19 -7.89 -13.37
CA ARG A 59 26.07 -9.07 -13.44
C ARG A 59 25.57 -10.27 -12.61
N THR A 60 25.15 -10.03 -11.38
CA THR A 60 24.65 -11.09 -10.49
C THR A 60 23.38 -11.78 -11.03
N LEU A 61 22.52 -11.02 -11.72
CA LEU A 61 21.29 -11.56 -12.31
C LEU A 61 21.59 -12.34 -13.59
N LEU A 62 22.57 -11.88 -14.37
CA LEU A 62 23.06 -12.56 -15.56
C LEU A 62 23.75 -13.90 -15.21
N ASP A 63 24.52 -13.95 -14.13
CA ASP A 63 25.13 -15.18 -13.63
C ASP A 63 24.05 -16.21 -13.23
N LEU A 64 22.99 -15.77 -12.56
CA LEU A 64 21.84 -16.62 -12.21
C LEU A 64 21.04 -17.06 -13.44
N LEU A 65 20.90 -16.21 -14.45
CA LEU A 65 20.27 -16.58 -15.72
C LEU A 65 21.06 -17.71 -16.40
N SER A 66 22.39 -17.58 -16.48
CA SER A 66 23.26 -18.61 -17.07
C SER A 66 23.13 -19.94 -16.31
N ALA A 67 23.23 -19.92 -14.98
CA ALA A 67 23.07 -21.12 -14.15
C ALA A 67 21.66 -21.73 -14.23
N SER A 68 20.62 -20.90 -14.39
CA SER A 68 19.25 -21.35 -14.63
C SER A 68 19.13 -22.07 -15.97
N ILE A 69 19.71 -21.53 -17.04
CA ILE A 69 19.70 -22.17 -18.37
C ILE A 69 20.41 -23.52 -18.30
N GLU A 70 21.62 -23.55 -17.74
CA GLU A 70 22.43 -24.76 -17.60
C GLU A 70 21.67 -25.85 -16.85
N GLY A 71 21.17 -25.54 -15.65
CA GLY A 71 20.43 -26.50 -14.84
C GLY A 71 19.16 -27.03 -15.52
N ASN A 72 18.46 -26.21 -16.30
CA ASN A 72 17.31 -26.67 -17.08
C ASN A 72 17.72 -27.63 -18.21
N ILE A 73 18.79 -27.32 -18.95
CA ILE A 73 19.30 -28.18 -20.03
C ILE A 73 19.79 -29.53 -19.46
N GLU A 74 20.52 -29.51 -18.35
CA GLU A 74 20.97 -30.73 -17.68
C GLU A 74 19.79 -31.59 -17.23
N THR A 75 18.78 -30.97 -16.64
CA THR A 75 17.60 -31.68 -16.11
C THR A 75 16.80 -32.33 -17.24
N ILE A 76 16.57 -31.63 -18.36
CA ILE A 76 15.86 -32.23 -19.51
C ILE A 76 16.67 -33.34 -20.17
N PHE A 77 17.99 -33.20 -20.29
CA PHE A 77 18.84 -34.27 -20.83
C PHE A 77 18.87 -35.50 -19.92
N HIS A 78 18.88 -35.30 -18.60
CA HIS A 78 18.75 -36.38 -17.64
C HIS A 78 17.38 -37.07 -17.75
N ALA A 79 16.30 -36.29 -17.88
CA ALA A 79 14.94 -36.81 -18.05
C ALA A 79 14.81 -37.66 -19.33
N LEU A 80 15.29 -37.15 -20.46
CA LEU A 80 15.27 -37.83 -21.76
C LEU A 80 16.09 -39.13 -21.76
N ARG A 81 17.26 -39.14 -21.10
CA ARG A 81 18.11 -40.33 -20.99
C ARG A 81 17.47 -41.45 -20.19
N HIS A 82 16.72 -41.11 -19.15
CA HIS A 82 16.17 -42.08 -18.20
C HIS A 82 14.66 -42.30 -18.35
N GLY A 83 14.01 -41.60 -19.29
CA GLY A 83 12.56 -41.68 -19.49
C GLY A 83 11.77 -41.21 -18.27
N ILE A 84 12.25 -40.18 -17.58
CA ILE A 84 11.62 -39.67 -16.35
C ILE A 84 10.57 -38.63 -16.73
N ALA A 85 9.31 -38.90 -16.38
CA ALA A 85 8.23 -37.94 -16.58
C ALA A 85 8.46 -36.65 -15.76
N PRO A 86 8.05 -35.46 -16.26
CA PRO A 86 8.28 -34.18 -15.58
C PRO A 86 7.79 -34.12 -14.13
N ASP A 87 6.68 -34.79 -13.80
CA ASP A 87 6.14 -34.82 -12.43
C ASP A 87 7.06 -35.50 -11.40
N ASN A 88 8.04 -36.28 -11.86
CA ASN A 88 9.03 -36.95 -11.02
C ASN A 88 10.39 -36.24 -11.00
N LEU A 89 10.50 -35.06 -11.63
CA LEU A 89 11.73 -34.26 -11.62
C LEU A 89 11.70 -33.22 -10.50
N GLU A 90 12.88 -32.93 -9.96
CA GLU A 90 13.08 -31.77 -9.10
C GLU A 90 13.52 -30.57 -9.96
N PRO A 91 12.86 -29.41 -9.82
CA PRO A 91 13.27 -28.19 -10.50
C PRO A 91 14.70 -27.76 -10.11
N PRO A 92 15.52 -27.27 -11.05
CA PRO A 92 16.84 -26.75 -10.75
C PRO A 92 16.80 -25.61 -9.71
N VAL A 93 17.62 -25.70 -8.68
CA VAL A 93 17.73 -24.67 -7.63
C VAL A 93 18.04 -23.30 -8.23
N ALA A 94 18.93 -23.23 -9.23
CA ALA A 94 19.30 -21.98 -9.90
C ALA A 94 18.11 -21.32 -10.62
N ALA A 95 17.21 -22.10 -11.22
CA ALA A 95 16.00 -21.59 -11.88
C ALA A 95 15.03 -20.97 -10.87
N TYR A 96 14.89 -21.59 -9.69
CA TYR A 96 14.08 -21.07 -8.60
C TYR A 96 14.68 -19.79 -7.99
N GLU A 97 15.99 -19.76 -7.72
CA GLU A 97 16.66 -18.56 -7.24
C GLU A 97 16.57 -17.41 -8.26
N TYR A 98 16.69 -17.72 -9.55
CA TYR A 98 16.51 -16.73 -10.61
C TYR A 98 15.10 -16.13 -10.59
N ALA A 99 14.05 -16.96 -10.56
CA ALA A 99 12.66 -16.52 -10.47
C ALA A 99 12.42 -15.64 -9.23
N ARG A 100 12.97 -16.04 -8.07
CA ARG A 100 12.90 -15.28 -6.81
C ARG A 100 13.49 -13.87 -6.96
N ARG A 101 14.68 -13.78 -7.56
CA ARG A 101 15.39 -12.52 -7.77
C ARG A 101 14.71 -11.59 -8.76
N LEU A 102 14.00 -12.12 -9.76
CA LEU A 102 13.15 -11.33 -10.66
C LEU A 102 11.94 -10.76 -9.92
N ALA A 103 11.27 -11.57 -9.09
CA ALA A 103 10.10 -11.16 -8.29
C ALA A 103 10.43 -9.99 -7.35
N GLN A 104 11.56 -10.09 -6.64
CA GLN A 104 12.04 -9.04 -5.73
C GLN A 104 12.37 -7.72 -6.45
N ARG A 105 12.73 -7.77 -7.73
CA ARG A 105 13.04 -6.59 -8.58
C ARG A 105 11.82 -6.08 -9.38
N GLY A 106 10.70 -6.79 -9.32
CA GLY A 106 9.49 -6.43 -10.08
C GLY A 106 9.62 -6.62 -11.60
N ILE A 107 10.55 -7.46 -12.06
CA ILE A 107 10.67 -7.79 -13.49
C ILE A 107 9.52 -8.72 -13.88
N SER A 108 8.85 -8.41 -14.98
CA SER A 108 7.62 -9.08 -15.39
C SER A 108 7.73 -10.61 -15.45
N VAL A 109 6.74 -11.32 -14.87
CA VAL A 109 6.58 -12.78 -15.02
C VAL A 109 6.47 -13.19 -16.50
N ASN A 110 5.92 -12.31 -17.35
CA ASN A 110 5.85 -12.57 -18.79
C ASN A 110 7.24 -12.62 -19.43
N ALA A 111 8.21 -11.83 -18.93
CA ALA A 111 9.59 -11.91 -19.41
C ALA A 111 10.24 -13.24 -19.00
N LEU A 112 9.98 -13.71 -17.78
CA LEU A 112 10.43 -15.02 -17.29
C LEU A 112 9.85 -16.15 -18.15
N VAL A 113 8.52 -16.21 -18.34
CA VAL A 113 7.87 -17.24 -19.17
C VAL A 113 8.31 -17.17 -20.62
N ARG A 114 8.52 -15.96 -21.16
CA ARG A 114 9.05 -15.76 -22.52
C ARG A 114 10.47 -16.30 -22.67
N ALA A 115 11.32 -16.21 -21.63
CA ALA A 115 12.66 -16.77 -21.65
C ALA A 115 12.65 -18.29 -21.83
N TYR A 116 11.73 -19.01 -21.18
CA TYR A 116 11.57 -20.45 -21.37
C TYR A 116 11.16 -20.82 -22.80
N ARG A 117 10.19 -20.10 -23.39
CA ARG A 117 9.76 -20.34 -24.79
C ARG A 117 10.89 -20.09 -25.80
N LEU A 118 11.65 -19.01 -25.62
CA LEU A 118 12.78 -18.69 -26.49
C LEU A 118 13.96 -19.65 -26.29
N GLY A 119 14.20 -20.09 -25.06
CA GLY A 119 15.20 -21.11 -24.74
C GLY A 119 14.85 -22.46 -25.37
N GLN A 120 13.59 -22.89 -25.27
CA GLN A 120 13.06 -24.07 -25.94
C GLN A 120 13.31 -24.04 -27.45
N GLN A 121 12.95 -22.93 -28.12
CA GLN A 121 13.17 -22.78 -29.55
C GLN A 121 14.64 -22.97 -29.92
N ARG A 122 15.55 -22.37 -29.13
CA ARG A 122 16.99 -22.44 -29.39
C ARG A 122 17.56 -23.84 -29.16
N LEU A 123 17.11 -24.53 -28.11
CA LEU A 123 17.50 -25.90 -27.81
C LEU A 123 17.01 -26.89 -28.87
N LEU A 124 15.74 -26.80 -29.28
CA LEU A 124 15.16 -27.66 -30.31
C LEU A 124 15.85 -27.46 -31.67
N GLN A 125 16.25 -26.22 -32.02
CA GLN A 125 17.03 -25.99 -33.23
C GLN A 125 18.39 -26.70 -33.17
N ALA A 126 19.11 -26.59 -32.05
CA ALA A 126 20.40 -27.26 -31.90
C ALA A 126 20.27 -28.79 -31.98
N ALA A 127 19.21 -29.35 -31.40
CA ALA A 127 18.93 -30.78 -31.48
C ALA A 127 18.54 -31.22 -32.90
N TYR A 128 17.77 -30.42 -33.63
CA TYR A 128 17.45 -30.67 -35.04
C TYR A 128 18.72 -30.71 -35.90
N ASP A 129 19.60 -29.73 -35.75
CA ASP A 129 20.86 -29.65 -36.49
C ASP A 129 21.76 -30.86 -36.17
N TYR A 130 21.76 -31.34 -34.92
CA TYR A 130 22.46 -32.56 -34.51
C TYR A 130 21.88 -33.81 -35.19
N ILE A 131 20.56 -34.02 -35.08
CA ILE A 131 19.85 -35.21 -35.59
C ILE A 131 20.00 -35.32 -37.12
N THR A 132 19.92 -34.20 -37.84
CA THR A 132 20.01 -34.20 -39.31
C THR A 132 21.42 -34.38 -39.86
N THR A 133 22.44 -34.17 -39.03
CA THR A 133 23.85 -34.40 -39.40
C THR A 133 24.32 -35.81 -39.03
N ASP A 134 23.52 -36.57 -38.29
CA ASP A 134 23.84 -37.94 -37.89
C ASP A 134 23.69 -38.92 -39.07
N ALA A 135 24.82 -39.32 -39.64
CA ALA A 135 24.87 -40.23 -40.79
C ALA A 135 24.39 -41.66 -40.47
N ASP A 136 24.37 -42.04 -39.18
CA ASP A 136 23.98 -43.38 -38.73
C ASP A 136 22.48 -43.48 -38.45
N LEU A 137 21.72 -42.38 -38.61
CA LEU A 137 20.29 -42.32 -38.32
C LEU A 137 19.45 -42.25 -39.62
N PRO A 138 18.66 -43.29 -39.94
CA PRO A 138 17.74 -43.26 -41.09
C PRO A 138 16.73 -42.10 -41.01
N ASN A 139 16.38 -41.50 -42.15
CA ASN A 139 15.56 -40.28 -42.21
C ASN A 139 14.15 -40.43 -41.58
N ASP A 140 13.54 -41.60 -41.71
CA ASP A 140 12.25 -41.94 -41.11
C ASP A 140 12.37 -42.04 -39.58
N LEU A 141 13.42 -42.69 -39.09
CA LEU A 141 13.72 -42.77 -37.66
C LEU A 141 14.12 -41.41 -37.08
N ALA A 142 14.90 -40.60 -37.81
CA ALA A 142 15.29 -39.24 -37.43
C ALA A 142 14.07 -38.33 -37.24
N SER A 143 13.08 -38.43 -38.13
CA SER A 143 11.83 -37.67 -38.03
C SER A 143 11.03 -38.08 -36.79
N ALA A 144 10.90 -39.39 -36.52
CA ALA A 144 10.19 -39.91 -35.36
C ALA A 144 10.89 -39.53 -34.03
N VAL A 145 12.22 -39.61 -34.00
CA VAL A 145 13.05 -39.20 -32.86
C VAL A 145 12.89 -37.70 -32.60
N PHE A 146 12.97 -36.86 -33.62
CA PHE A 146 12.78 -35.42 -33.46
C PHE A 146 11.37 -35.06 -32.98
N GLN A 147 10.32 -35.69 -33.53
CA GLN A 147 8.95 -35.50 -33.05
C GLN A 147 8.82 -35.83 -31.57
N ARG A 148 9.34 -36.98 -31.14
CA ARG A 148 9.30 -37.36 -29.73
C ARG A 148 10.12 -36.40 -28.84
N LEU A 149 11.27 -35.93 -29.31
CA LEU A 149 12.05 -34.92 -28.59
C LEU A 149 11.25 -33.62 -28.40
N VAL A 150 10.56 -33.16 -29.44
CA VAL A 150 9.70 -31.97 -29.37
C VAL A 150 8.62 -32.14 -28.31
N ASP A 151 7.97 -33.30 -28.26
CA ASP A 151 6.93 -33.59 -27.25
C ASP A 151 7.52 -33.54 -25.84
N GLU A 152 8.60 -34.26 -25.57
CA GLU A 152 9.24 -34.34 -24.25
C GLU A 152 9.77 -32.98 -23.76
N VAL A 153 10.45 -32.23 -24.63
CA VAL A 153 10.94 -30.89 -24.30
C VAL A 153 9.77 -29.93 -24.07
N SER A 154 8.68 -30.04 -24.83
CA SER A 154 7.51 -29.18 -24.65
C SER A 154 6.80 -29.45 -23.33
N GLU A 155 6.61 -30.73 -22.97
CA GLU A 155 6.04 -31.12 -21.67
C GLU A 155 6.89 -30.63 -20.51
N TYR A 156 8.21 -30.80 -20.59
CA TYR A 156 9.15 -30.28 -19.58
C TYR A 156 9.09 -28.76 -19.44
N ILE A 157 9.09 -28.03 -20.56
CA ILE A 157 9.08 -26.57 -20.56
C ILE A 157 7.75 -26.03 -20.05
N ASP A 158 6.61 -26.66 -20.37
CA ASP A 158 5.30 -26.28 -19.80
C ASP A 158 5.30 -26.47 -18.29
N TRP A 159 5.72 -27.65 -17.81
CA TRP A 159 5.85 -27.96 -16.38
C TRP A 159 6.77 -26.96 -15.65
N MET A 160 7.99 -26.75 -16.15
CA MET A 160 8.95 -25.82 -15.54
C MET A 160 8.44 -24.38 -15.55
N SER A 161 7.83 -23.93 -16.66
CA SER A 161 7.30 -22.57 -16.78
C SER A 161 6.20 -22.30 -15.76
N GLN A 162 5.31 -23.28 -15.52
CA GLN A 162 4.28 -23.18 -14.49
C GLN A 162 4.89 -23.12 -13.09
N LYS A 163 5.87 -23.98 -12.78
CA LYS A 163 6.54 -24.01 -11.46
C LYS A 163 7.23 -22.70 -11.13
N VAL A 164 8.00 -22.14 -12.06
CA VAL A 164 8.70 -20.86 -11.81
C VAL A 164 7.76 -19.67 -11.78
N ALA A 165 6.65 -19.69 -12.53
CA ALA A 165 5.64 -18.64 -12.46
C ALA A 165 4.91 -18.64 -11.12
N LEU A 166 4.53 -19.81 -10.60
CA LEU A 166 3.92 -19.95 -9.27
C LEU A 166 4.87 -19.48 -8.16
N LEU A 167 6.14 -19.88 -8.23
CA LEU A 167 7.15 -19.43 -7.28
C LEU A 167 7.36 -17.90 -7.35
N TYR A 168 7.43 -17.36 -8.56
CA TYR A 168 7.57 -15.92 -8.78
C TYR A 168 6.42 -15.15 -8.13
N GLU A 169 5.17 -15.55 -8.35
CA GLU A 169 4.02 -14.84 -7.77
C GLU A 169 3.98 -14.97 -6.25
N ALA A 170 4.24 -16.16 -5.71
CA ALA A 170 4.32 -16.37 -4.26
C ALA A 170 5.42 -15.50 -3.61
N GLU A 171 6.60 -15.44 -4.22
CA GLU A 171 7.68 -14.57 -3.75
C GLU A 171 7.31 -13.09 -3.87
N ARG A 172 6.68 -12.68 -4.98
CA ARG A 172 6.25 -11.30 -5.19
C ARG A 172 5.24 -10.87 -4.13
N GLU A 173 4.26 -11.70 -3.83
CA GLU A 173 3.28 -11.47 -2.77
C GLU A 173 3.97 -11.39 -1.40
N ALA A 174 4.84 -12.35 -1.07
CA ALA A 174 5.58 -12.35 0.19
C ALA A 174 6.49 -11.11 0.34
N TRP A 175 7.14 -10.70 -0.74
CA TRP A 175 8.00 -9.52 -0.78
C TRP A 175 7.21 -8.22 -0.57
N LEU A 176 6.05 -8.09 -1.21
CA LEU A 176 5.15 -6.96 -1.03
C LEU A 176 4.58 -6.92 0.39
N ALA A 177 4.15 -8.06 0.93
CA ALA A 177 3.64 -8.19 2.29
C ALA A 177 4.71 -7.81 3.32
N ASN A 178 5.92 -8.36 3.20
CA ASN A 178 7.04 -8.06 4.08
C ASN A 178 7.41 -6.57 4.08
N ARG A 179 7.37 -5.92 2.92
CA ARG A 179 7.64 -4.48 2.82
C ARG A 179 6.57 -3.64 3.50
N THR A 180 5.29 -4.00 3.39
CA THR A 180 4.20 -3.33 4.10
C THR A 180 4.34 -3.51 5.61
N THR A 181 4.57 -4.75 6.07
CA THR A 181 4.80 -5.05 7.50
C THR A 181 6.03 -4.34 8.06
N ALA A 182 7.14 -4.29 7.30
CA ALA A 182 8.34 -3.56 7.70
C ALA A 182 8.08 -2.05 7.84
N ARG A 183 7.32 -1.46 6.91
CA ARG A 183 6.93 -0.04 6.99
C ARG A 183 6.04 0.24 8.19
N GLU A 184 5.02 -0.59 8.42
CA GLU A 184 4.14 -0.49 9.59
C GLU A 184 4.92 -0.63 10.91
N SER A 185 5.82 -1.60 11.00
CA SER A 185 6.69 -1.79 12.16
C SER A 185 7.59 -0.58 12.39
N GLN A 186 8.19 -0.04 11.33
CA GLN A 186 9.05 1.14 11.39
C GLN A 186 8.26 2.37 11.85
N VAL A 187 7.06 2.62 11.30
CA VAL A 187 6.19 3.73 11.70
C VAL A 187 5.81 3.61 13.17
N ARG A 188 5.41 2.42 13.62
CA ARG A 188 5.06 2.16 15.02
C ARG A 188 6.23 2.41 15.97
N GLY A 189 7.42 1.91 15.63
CA GLY A 189 8.63 2.17 16.42
C GLY A 189 8.97 3.65 16.56
N ILE A 190 8.76 4.45 15.50
CA ILE A 190 8.93 5.91 15.57
C ILE A 190 7.87 6.56 16.46
N ILE A 191 6.60 6.19 16.31
CA ILE A 191 5.47 6.78 17.06
C ILE A 191 5.54 6.42 18.56
N GLU A 192 6.01 5.23 18.90
CA GLU A 192 6.22 4.79 20.28
C GLU A 192 7.43 5.49 20.95
N GLY A 193 8.30 6.12 20.14
CA GLY A 193 9.45 6.89 20.61
C GLY A 193 10.72 6.06 20.77
N GLY A 194 10.88 4.98 20.00
CA GLY A 194 12.13 4.24 19.92
C GLY A 194 13.29 5.10 19.42
N GLN A 195 14.52 4.65 19.65
CA GLN A 195 15.69 5.25 18.99
C GLN A 195 15.66 4.92 17.50
N VAL A 196 15.76 5.95 16.65
CA VAL A 196 15.58 5.83 15.21
C VAL A 196 16.84 6.32 14.50
N ASP A 197 17.48 5.44 13.75
CA ASP A 197 18.39 5.86 12.68
C ASP A 197 17.53 6.41 11.53
N ALA A 198 17.58 7.73 11.34
CA ALA A 198 16.76 8.42 10.36
C ALA A 198 17.04 7.97 8.91
N ALA A 199 18.27 7.56 8.59
CA ALA A 199 18.64 7.13 7.25
C ALA A 199 18.09 5.73 6.96
N ALA A 200 18.29 4.79 7.89
CA ALA A 200 17.75 3.44 7.78
C ALA A 200 16.22 3.42 7.76
N ALA A 201 15.60 4.25 8.61
CA ALA A 201 14.15 4.42 8.64
C ALA A 201 13.62 5.01 7.32
N ALA A 202 14.27 6.05 6.79
CA ALA A 202 13.85 6.67 5.53
C ALA A 202 13.93 5.69 4.34
N ALA A 203 14.96 4.84 4.30
CA ALA A 203 15.10 3.80 3.28
C ALA A 203 13.96 2.77 3.35
N THR A 204 13.60 2.32 4.56
CA THR A 204 12.49 1.37 4.78
C THR A 204 11.13 1.98 4.41
N LEU A 205 10.90 3.22 4.84
CA LEU A 205 9.66 3.94 4.58
C LEU A 205 9.53 4.38 3.12
N GLY A 206 10.64 4.63 2.43
CA GLY A 206 10.64 5.37 1.16
C GLY A 206 10.15 6.82 1.35
N TYR A 207 10.36 7.38 2.55
CA TYR A 207 9.87 8.68 2.97
C TYR A 207 10.96 9.41 3.77
N SER A 208 11.19 10.70 3.47
CA SER A 208 12.24 11.45 4.16
C SER A 208 11.77 11.96 5.52
N LEU A 209 12.37 11.45 6.60
CA LEU A 209 12.11 11.93 7.95
C LEU A 209 12.75 13.29 8.25
N THR A 210 13.70 13.75 7.43
CA THR A 210 14.37 15.05 7.62
C THR A 210 13.58 16.22 7.06
N ALA A 211 12.57 15.95 6.22
CA ALA A 211 11.71 16.99 5.67
C ALA A 211 10.76 17.54 6.74
N ARG A 212 10.07 18.64 6.40
CA ARG A 212 8.93 19.12 7.18
C ARG A 212 7.68 18.37 6.73
N HIS A 213 6.93 17.82 7.68
CA HIS A 213 5.77 17.00 7.39
C HIS A 213 4.61 17.24 8.34
N VAL A 214 3.42 16.99 7.82
CA VAL A 214 2.14 17.02 8.53
C VAL A 214 1.58 15.61 8.51
N ALA A 215 1.26 15.07 9.68
CA ALA A 215 0.52 13.83 9.78
C ALA A 215 -0.97 14.09 9.51
N VAL A 216 -1.60 13.13 8.86
CA VAL A 216 -3.03 13.09 8.58
C VAL A 216 -3.58 11.76 9.04
N ILE A 217 -4.71 11.79 9.73
CA ILE A 217 -5.51 10.59 10.01
C ILE A 217 -6.79 10.70 9.19
N ALA A 218 -7.02 9.73 8.32
CA ALA A 218 -8.22 9.62 7.52
C ALA A 218 -9.10 8.51 8.07
N TRP A 219 -10.40 8.76 8.26
CA TRP A 219 -11.33 7.72 8.68
C TRP A 219 -12.75 7.88 8.10
N THR A 220 -13.48 6.77 8.07
CA THR A 220 -14.91 6.68 7.75
C THR A 220 -15.72 6.42 9.02
N HIS A 221 -16.97 6.89 9.08
CA HIS A 221 -17.91 6.41 10.10
C HIS A 221 -18.55 5.10 9.63
N HIS A 222 -18.78 4.17 10.56
CA HIS A 222 -19.36 2.83 10.35
C HIS A 222 -20.76 2.81 9.67
N SER A 223 -21.34 3.97 9.35
CA SER A 223 -22.61 4.11 8.65
C SER A 223 -22.46 4.35 7.14
N ALA A 224 -21.23 4.43 6.61
CA ALA A 224 -21.02 4.50 5.17
C ALA A 224 -21.36 3.13 4.55
N PRO A 225 -22.10 3.07 3.43
CA PRO A 225 -22.45 1.79 2.80
C PRO A 225 -21.17 1.00 2.49
N ASP A 226 -21.21 -0.31 2.77
CA ASP A 226 -20.18 -1.30 2.45
C ASP A 226 -19.79 -1.14 0.97
N THR A 227 -18.80 -0.29 0.75
CA THR A 227 -18.23 -0.02 -0.55
C THR A 227 -16.96 -0.84 -0.60
N ILE A 228 -16.82 -1.60 -1.69
CA ILE A 228 -15.84 -2.68 -1.86
C ILE A 228 -14.37 -2.17 -1.76
N ASP A 229 -14.14 -0.84 -1.69
CA ASP A 229 -12.81 -0.23 -1.61
C ASP A 229 -12.72 0.94 -0.60
N GLY A 230 -12.90 0.64 0.70
CA GLY A 230 -12.73 1.62 1.78
C GLY A 230 -11.31 2.22 1.83
N LEU A 231 -10.29 1.36 1.72
CA LEU A 231 -8.89 1.79 1.79
C LEU A 231 -8.48 2.70 0.61
N GLY A 232 -8.94 2.41 -0.61
CA GLY A 232 -8.70 3.26 -1.77
C GLY A 232 -9.30 4.66 -1.62
N ARG A 233 -10.47 4.78 -0.96
CA ARG A 233 -11.08 6.08 -0.63
C ARG A 233 -10.27 6.86 0.39
N LEU A 234 -9.83 6.22 1.48
CA LEU A 234 -8.97 6.85 2.50
C LEU A 234 -7.64 7.33 1.88
N THR A 235 -7.03 6.48 1.04
CA THR A 235 -5.80 6.80 0.30
C THR A 235 -6.01 8.00 -0.64
N SER A 236 -7.13 8.02 -1.37
CA SER A 236 -7.47 9.12 -2.27
C SER A 236 -7.68 10.44 -1.52
N ALA A 237 -8.33 10.41 -0.36
CA ALA A 237 -8.52 11.59 0.49
C ALA A 237 -7.20 12.15 1.02
N ILE A 238 -6.28 11.29 1.46
CA ILE A 238 -4.92 11.71 1.90
C ILE A 238 -4.14 12.33 0.73
N ASN A 239 -4.23 11.76 -0.47
CA ASN A 239 -3.58 12.31 -1.65
C ASN A 239 -4.20 13.63 -2.10
N ALA A 240 -5.53 13.79 -2.00
CA ALA A 240 -6.20 15.06 -2.25
C ALA A 240 -5.75 16.14 -1.24
N ALA A 241 -5.59 15.79 0.04
CA ALA A 241 -5.02 16.67 1.04
C ALA A 241 -3.58 17.07 0.67
N ALA A 242 -2.74 16.10 0.30
CA ALA A 242 -1.37 16.37 -0.12
C ALA A 242 -1.30 17.34 -1.31
N ALA A 243 -2.18 17.18 -2.30
CA ALA A 243 -2.29 18.08 -3.44
C ALA A 243 -2.74 19.50 -3.01
N ALA A 244 -3.77 19.60 -2.16
CA ALA A 244 -4.28 20.86 -1.63
C ALA A 244 -3.28 21.59 -0.71
N MET A 245 -2.29 20.86 -0.18
CA MET A 245 -1.16 21.36 0.60
C MET A 245 0.10 21.63 -0.23
N SER A 246 0.03 21.45 -1.57
CA SER A 246 1.17 21.61 -2.49
C SER A 246 2.38 20.76 -2.10
N SER A 247 2.14 19.51 -1.70
CA SER A 247 3.21 18.56 -1.35
C SER A 247 4.15 18.34 -2.55
N PRO A 248 5.48 18.48 -2.36
CA PRO A 248 6.45 18.26 -3.43
C PRO A 248 6.75 16.78 -3.68
N ARG A 249 6.21 15.87 -2.85
CA ARG A 249 6.51 14.43 -2.87
C ARG A 249 5.26 13.59 -2.61
N SER A 250 5.36 12.29 -2.90
CA SER A 250 4.32 11.33 -2.51
C SER A 250 4.21 11.19 -1.00
N SER A 251 2.97 11.09 -0.50
CA SER A 251 2.68 10.85 0.91
C SER A 251 3.12 9.44 1.33
N LEU A 252 3.57 9.29 2.58
CA LEU A 252 3.63 7.99 3.23
C LEU A 252 2.24 7.65 3.72
N ILE A 253 1.68 6.49 3.36
CA ILE A 253 0.34 6.05 3.79
C ILE A 253 0.47 4.66 4.39
N ILE A 254 -0.13 4.48 5.55
CA ILE A 254 -0.18 3.22 6.30
C ILE A 254 -1.65 2.91 6.61
N SER A 255 -2.12 1.75 6.18
CA SER A 255 -3.44 1.25 6.57
C SER A 255 -3.40 0.82 8.03
N ARG A 256 -4.32 1.32 8.87
CA ARG A 256 -4.45 0.85 10.26
C ARG A 256 -5.48 -0.28 10.33
N ASP A 257 -6.62 -0.06 9.69
CA ASP A 257 -7.76 -0.98 9.60
C ASP A 257 -8.61 -0.59 8.37
N GLN A 258 -9.79 -1.20 8.20
CA GLN A 258 -10.66 -0.98 7.03
C GLN A 258 -11.25 0.44 6.98
N ASP A 259 -11.35 1.11 8.13
CA ASP A 259 -12.01 2.41 8.30
C ASP A 259 -11.04 3.53 8.64
N THR A 260 -9.75 3.24 8.87
CA THR A 260 -8.74 4.21 9.30
C THR A 260 -7.41 4.03 8.57
N ALA A 261 -6.88 5.13 8.03
CA ALA A 261 -5.54 5.20 7.48
C ALA A 261 -4.74 6.35 8.10
N TRP A 262 -3.45 6.14 8.27
CA TRP A 262 -2.50 7.16 8.67
C TRP A 262 -1.69 7.62 7.47
N GLY A 263 -1.41 8.91 7.40
CA GLY A 263 -0.58 9.49 6.35
C GLY A 263 0.40 10.53 6.90
N TRP A 264 1.50 10.70 6.18
CA TRP A 264 2.44 11.82 6.38
C TRP A 264 2.70 12.51 5.05
N ILE A 265 2.43 13.82 5.03
CA ILE A 265 2.51 14.69 3.87
C ILE A 265 3.74 15.58 4.04
N THR A 266 4.69 15.52 3.10
CA THR A 266 5.79 16.48 3.08
C THR A 266 5.25 17.84 2.66
N VAL A 267 5.61 18.90 3.38
CA VAL A 267 5.12 20.25 3.08
C VAL A 267 6.29 21.22 2.81
N PRO A 268 6.09 22.26 1.99
CA PRO A 268 7.09 23.32 1.81
C PRO A 268 7.41 24.05 3.12
N GLU A 269 8.56 24.72 3.20
CA GLU A 269 8.91 25.54 4.39
C GLU A 269 7.92 26.69 4.64
N SER A 270 7.32 27.22 3.57
CA SER A 270 6.31 28.27 3.63
C SER A 270 4.93 27.78 4.09
N TRP A 271 4.75 26.47 4.29
CA TRP A 271 3.46 25.90 4.68
C TRP A 271 2.99 26.45 6.03
N GLN A 272 1.74 26.91 6.03
CA GLN A 272 0.97 27.27 7.22
C GLN A 272 -0.46 26.79 7.01
N TYR A 273 -1.14 26.41 8.10
CA TYR A 273 -2.55 26.06 8.01
C TYR A 273 -3.37 27.30 7.66
N GLU A 274 -4.23 27.15 6.65
CA GLU A 274 -5.21 28.16 6.25
C GLU A 274 -6.60 27.53 6.29
N GLU A 275 -7.59 28.26 6.79
CA GLU A 275 -8.97 27.77 6.83
C GLU A 275 -9.53 27.48 5.43
N SER A 276 -9.02 28.17 4.40
CA SER A 276 -9.32 27.94 2.97
C SER A 276 -9.02 26.51 2.50
N LEU A 277 -8.17 25.75 3.22
CA LEU A 277 -7.87 24.35 2.94
C LEU A 277 -9.13 23.47 3.00
N ARG A 278 -10.06 23.78 3.92
CA ARG A 278 -11.32 23.06 4.06
C ARG A 278 -12.15 23.14 2.77
N ASP A 279 -12.19 24.31 2.14
CA ASP A 279 -12.96 24.54 0.93
C ASP A 279 -12.31 23.89 -0.30
N ARG A 280 -10.97 23.92 -0.40
CA ARG A 280 -10.23 23.18 -1.45
C ARG A 280 -10.49 21.68 -1.41
N LEU A 281 -10.62 21.11 -0.21
CA LEU A 281 -10.87 19.67 -0.03
C LEU A 281 -12.32 19.28 -0.29
N ARG A 282 -13.29 20.13 0.04
CA ARG A 282 -14.70 19.90 -0.30
C ARG A 282 -14.92 19.74 -1.81
N SER A 283 -14.24 20.52 -2.64
CA SER A 283 -14.35 20.41 -4.10
C SER A 283 -13.78 19.10 -4.70
N SER A 284 -13.11 18.27 -3.91
CA SER A 284 -12.43 17.04 -4.37
C SER A 284 -13.23 15.74 -4.18
N ALA A 285 -14.50 15.82 -3.77
CA ALA A 285 -15.39 14.68 -3.52
C ALA A 285 -14.85 13.68 -2.49
N THR A 286 -14.60 14.17 -1.27
CA THR A 286 -14.24 13.37 -0.08
C THR A 286 -15.46 13.09 0.81
N ASP A 287 -16.68 13.10 0.26
CA ASP A 287 -17.96 13.27 0.98
C ASP A 287 -18.31 12.25 2.07
N ALA A 288 -17.49 11.24 2.29
CA ALA A 288 -17.65 10.31 3.41
C ALA A 288 -16.33 9.94 4.11
N VAL A 289 -15.26 10.73 3.92
CA VAL A 289 -13.98 10.57 4.64
C VAL A 289 -13.72 11.83 5.47
N HIS A 290 -13.41 11.62 6.74
CA HIS A 290 -12.97 12.67 7.65
C HIS A 290 -11.45 12.68 7.74
N LEU A 291 -10.88 13.87 7.83
CA LEU A 291 -9.44 14.10 7.93
C LEU A 291 -9.12 14.90 9.20
N ALA A 292 -8.13 14.43 9.96
CA ALA A 292 -7.54 15.15 11.08
C ALA A 292 -6.06 15.41 10.77
N LEU A 293 -5.65 16.67 10.83
CA LEU A 293 -4.27 17.10 10.60
C LEU A 293 -3.57 17.45 11.91
N GLY A 294 -2.30 17.07 12.01
CA GLY A 294 -1.37 17.65 12.98
C GLY A 294 -0.77 18.97 12.48
N SER A 295 0.16 19.52 13.25
CA SER A 295 0.95 20.68 12.84
C SER A 295 2.18 20.25 12.04
N ALA A 296 2.78 21.20 11.31
CA ALA A 296 3.95 20.93 10.47
C ALA A 296 5.25 20.92 11.26
N HIS A 297 5.84 19.74 11.42
CA HIS A 297 7.07 19.52 12.19
C HIS A 297 8.18 18.90 11.34
N THR A 298 9.42 18.90 11.83
CA THR A 298 10.59 18.32 11.16
C THR A 298 11.16 17.14 11.96
N ALA A 299 12.02 16.34 11.31
CA ALA A 299 12.71 15.22 11.92
C ALA A 299 11.77 14.08 12.41
N ALA A 300 12.37 13.00 12.91
CA ALA A 300 11.62 11.84 13.44
C ALA A 300 10.77 12.20 14.67
N GLN A 301 11.23 13.13 15.52
CA GLN A 301 10.44 13.61 16.65
C GLN A 301 9.19 14.37 16.17
N GLY A 302 9.33 15.21 15.15
CA GLY A 302 8.19 15.89 14.53
C GLY A 302 7.22 14.94 13.84
N PHE A 303 7.73 13.83 13.27
CA PHE A 303 6.91 12.78 12.65
C PHE A 303 5.93 12.18 13.66
N ARG A 304 6.46 11.88 14.86
CA ARG A 304 5.68 11.41 16.00
C ARG A 304 4.73 12.48 16.52
N LEU A 305 5.22 13.70 16.75
CA LEU A 305 4.43 14.78 17.34
C LEU A 305 3.22 15.15 16.48
N SER A 306 3.44 15.34 15.17
CA SER A 306 2.35 15.63 14.23
C SER A 306 1.28 14.55 14.24
N HIS A 307 1.68 13.27 14.32
CA HIS A 307 0.73 12.16 14.43
C HIS A 307 -0.06 12.17 15.74
N GLN A 308 0.59 12.47 16.87
CA GLN A 308 -0.09 12.60 18.17
C GLN A 308 -1.10 13.75 18.17
N GLU A 309 -0.75 14.88 17.55
CA GLU A 309 -1.64 16.03 17.36
C GLU A 309 -2.86 15.65 16.51
N ALA A 310 -2.64 15.01 15.36
CA ALA A 310 -3.71 14.51 14.49
C ALA A 310 -4.63 13.52 15.22
N LEU A 311 -4.08 12.63 16.06
CA LEU A 311 -4.86 11.68 16.85
C LEU A 311 -5.74 12.38 17.89
N ARG A 312 -5.24 13.42 18.55
CA ARG A 312 -6.07 14.20 19.48
C ARG A 312 -7.18 14.95 18.76
N VAL A 313 -6.91 15.47 17.56
CA VAL A 313 -7.93 16.11 16.71
C VAL A 313 -8.98 15.08 16.28
N GLN A 314 -8.58 13.87 15.87
CA GLN A 314 -9.52 12.78 15.58
C GLN A 314 -10.41 12.48 16.81
N ASN A 315 -9.84 12.39 18.01
CA ASN A 315 -10.61 12.16 19.23
C ASN A 315 -11.64 13.28 19.49
N VAL A 316 -11.30 14.55 19.23
CA VAL A 316 -12.27 15.66 19.29
C VAL A 316 -13.41 15.44 18.30
N CYS A 317 -13.11 15.05 17.06
CA CYS A 317 -14.13 14.77 16.05
C CYS A 317 -15.04 13.59 16.42
N LEU A 318 -14.48 12.52 17.00
CA LEU A 318 -15.24 11.34 17.42
C LEU A 318 -16.09 11.59 18.68
N ALA A 319 -15.61 12.42 19.60
CA ALA A 319 -16.37 12.86 20.77
C ALA A 319 -17.43 13.91 20.42
N GLY A 320 -17.17 14.69 19.37
CA GLY A 320 -18.03 15.77 18.91
C GLY A 320 -19.26 15.29 18.17
N ARG A 321 -20.26 16.17 18.07
CA ARG A 321 -21.51 15.93 17.32
C ARG A 321 -21.54 16.62 15.96
N THR A 322 -20.47 17.32 15.59
CA THR A 322 -20.37 18.06 14.33
C THR A 322 -19.39 17.37 13.39
N PRO A 323 -19.87 16.59 12.41
CA PRO A 323 -19.01 16.01 11.39
C PRO A 323 -18.42 17.13 10.53
N ALA A 324 -17.09 17.25 10.53
CA ALA A 324 -16.36 18.11 9.61
C ALA A 324 -15.48 17.22 8.72
N PRO A 325 -15.42 17.46 7.40
CA PRO A 325 -14.58 16.66 6.50
C PRO A 325 -13.09 16.84 6.81
N LEU A 326 -12.70 17.96 7.40
CA LEU A 326 -11.33 18.26 7.79
C LEU A 326 -11.30 19.08 9.09
N ARG A 327 -10.44 18.68 10.03
CA ARG A 327 -10.00 19.49 11.18
C ARG A 327 -8.48 19.47 11.27
N SER A 328 -7.90 20.56 11.76
CA SER A 328 -6.45 20.68 11.97
C SER A 328 -6.14 21.06 13.40
N HIS A 329 -5.02 20.56 13.93
CA HIS A 329 -4.50 20.97 15.23
C HIS A 329 -4.27 22.48 15.32
N ASP A 330 -3.90 23.10 14.19
CA ASP A 330 -3.64 24.53 14.08
C ASP A 330 -4.93 25.39 13.99
N GLU A 331 -6.13 24.79 14.05
CA GLU A 331 -7.35 25.56 14.18
C GLU A 331 -7.40 26.31 15.53
N PRO A 332 -7.97 27.53 15.58
CA PRO A 332 -8.10 28.29 16.82
C PRO A 332 -8.77 27.48 17.94
N GLY A 333 -8.13 27.41 19.10
CA GLY A 333 -8.63 26.67 20.27
C GLY A 333 -8.54 25.14 20.18
N MET A 334 -8.24 24.55 19.02
CA MET A 334 -8.24 23.10 18.84
C MET A 334 -7.21 22.40 19.73
N ALA A 335 -5.98 22.91 19.81
CA ALA A 335 -4.93 22.33 20.66
C ALA A 335 -5.39 22.17 22.12
N LEU A 336 -6.07 23.18 22.66
CA LEU A 336 -6.61 23.18 24.03
C LEU A 336 -7.79 22.21 24.16
N VAL A 337 -8.76 22.29 23.24
CA VAL A 337 -9.94 21.41 23.24
C VAL A 337 -9.55 19.94 23.12
N SER A 338 -8.50 19.65 22.36
CA SER A 338 -7.96 18.30 22.19
C SER A 338 -7.39 17.68 23.47
N LEU A 339 -7.06 18.49 24.47
CA LEU A 339 -6.69 18.02 25.80
C LEU A 339 -7.94 17.69 26.63
N LEU A 340 -8.99 18.51 26.50
CA LEU A 340 -10.28 18.31 27.19
C LEU A 340 -11.03 17.09 26.67
N SER A 341 -10.85 16.70 25.40
CA SER A 341 -11.52 15.52 24.82
C SER A 341 -11.06 14.18 25.40
N THR A 342 -10.00 14.17 26.23
CA THR A 342 -9.56 12.97 26.96
C THR A 342 -10.56 12.53 28.02
N ASP A 343 -11.29 13.48 28.62
CA ASP A 343 -12.37 13.24 29.58
C ASP A 343 -13.55 14.17 29.25
N VAL A 344 -14.42 13.67 28.36
CA VAL A 344 -15.55 14.43 27.80
C VAL A 344 -16.58 14.79 28.88
N GLU A 345 -16.75 13.97 29.91
CA GLU A 345 -17.70 14.23 31.00
C GLU A 345 -17.19 15.34 31.91
N ALA A 346 -15.94 15.25 32.38
CA ALA A 346 -15.31 16.32 33.15
C ALA A 346 -15.25 17.64 32.36
N GLY A 347 -14.94 17.56 31.06
CA GLY A 347 -14.95 18.71 30.16
C GLY A 347 -16.34 19.35 30.05
N ARG A 348 -17.40 18.54 29.98
CA ARG A 348 -18.79 19.04 29.89
C ARG A 348 -19.22 19.75 31.18
N ASP A 349 -18.88 19.19 32.34
CA ASP A 349 -19.22 19.78 33.62
C ASP A 349 -18.44 21.07 33.87
N TRP A 350 -17.16 21.10 33.48
CA TRP A 350 -16.37 22.33 33.50
C TRP A 350 -16.95 23.40 32.57
N VAL A 351 -17.29 23.07 31.31
CA VAL A 351 -17.94 24.02 30.38
C VAL A 351 -19.24 24.57 30.96
N ARG A 352 -20.08 23.73 31.58
CA ARG A 352 -21.31 24.17 32.26
C ARG A 352 -21.03 25.08 33.45
N SER A 353 -19.98 24.80 34.22
CA SER A 353 -19.58 25.66 35.34
C SER A 353 -19.13 27.05 34.90
N VAL A 354 -18.55 27.16 33.70
CA VAL A 354 -18.02 28.43 33.15
C VAL A 354 -19.10 29.20 32.39
N LEU A 355 -19.84 28.54 31.50
CA LEU A 355 -20.84 29.20 30.64
C LEU A 355 -22.23 29.29 31.30
N GLY A 356 -22.50 28.52 32.35
CA GLY A 356 -23.79 28.50 33.03
C GLY A 356 -24.94 28.18 32.06
N PRO A 357 -26.05 28.95 32.09
CA PRO A 357 -27.18 28.76 31.18
C PRO A 357 -26.81 28.95 29.70
N LEU A 358 -25.71 29.66 29.39
CA LEU A 358 -25.24 29.83 28.02
C LEU A 358 -24.76 28.49 27.41
N ALA A 359 -24.46 27.47 28.22
CA ALA A 359 -24.10 26.13 27.75
C ALA A 359 -25.30 25.33 27.20
N GLU A 360 -26.53 25.73 27.51
CA GLU A 360 -27.73 24.98 27.11
C GLU A 360 -27.94 25.00 25.59
N ASP A 361 -28.46 23.89 25.07
CA ASP A 361 -28.75 23.71 23.65
C ASP A 361 -30.07 24.39 23.28
N SER A 362 -29.99 25.69 22.97
CA SER A 362 -31.09 26.46 22.39
C SER A 362 -30.60 27.26 21.18
N ALA A 363 -31.46 27.47 20.18
CA ALA A 363 -31.12 28.25 18.99
C ALA A 363 -30.68 29.68 19.32
N ALA A 364 -31.19 30.26 20.42
CA ALA A 364 -30.74 31.55 20.93
C ALA A 364 -29.32 31.48 21.48
N ASN A 365 -29.06 30.54 22.39
CA ASN A 365 -27.74 30.38 23.01
C ASN A 365 -26.67 30.00 21.99
N THR A 366 -27.00 29.19 20.97
CA THR A 366 -26.11 28.92 19.84
C THR A 366 -25.66 30.21 19.17
N ARG A 367 -26.60 31.09 18.80
CA ARG A 367 -26.25 32.39 18.19
C ARG A 367 -25.44 33.28 19.13
N HIS A 368 -25.75 33.29 20.42
CA HIS A 368 -25.01 34.06 21.42
C HIS A 368 -23.57 33.55 21.58
N ARG A 369 -23.37 32.23 21.71
CA ARG A 369 -22.04 31.60 21.77
C ARG A 369 -21.23 31.87 20.52
N SER A 370 -21.81 31.69 19.32
CA SER A 370 -21.10 31.95 18.06
C SER A 370 -20.70 33.42 17.92
N THR A 371 -21.59 34.35 18.26
CA THR A 371 -21.27 35.79 18.21
C THR A 371 -20.24 36.19 19.27
N LEU A 372 -20.31 35.63 20.49
CA LEU A 372 -19.34 35.90 21.54
C LEU A 372 -17.95 35.35 21.18
N LEU A 373 -17.87 34.13 20.65
CA LEU A 373 -16.60 33.55 20.20
C LEU A 373 -15.98 34.37 19.07
N ALA A 374 -16.77 34.78 18.07
CA ALA A 374 -16.31 35.67 17.01
C ALA A 374 -15.85 37.04 17.54
N TYR A 375 -16.54 37.58 18.54
CA TYR A 375 -16.17 38.83 19.20
C TYR A 375 -14.81 38.74 19.90
N MET A 376 -14.55 37.62 20.59
CA MET A 376 -13.27 37.36 21.26
C MET A 376 -12.12 37.14 20.27
N LEU A 377 -12.39 36.41 19.18
CA LEU A 377 -11.45 36.19 18.06
C LEU A 377 -11.02 37.48 17.36
N HIS A 378 -11.87 38.50 17.35
CA HIS A 378 -11.60 39.80 16.74
C HIS A 378 -11.27 40.89 17.77
N ASP A 379 -10.52 40.54 18.82
CA ASP A 379 -10.01 41.45 19.84
C ASP A 379 -11.08 42.34 20.50
N LEU A 380 -12.27 41.78 20.73
CA LEU A 380 -13.40 42.50 21.33
C LEU A 380 -13.84 43.72 20.49
N SER A 381 -13.65 43.66 19.16
CA SER A 381 -14.07 44.69 18.22
C SER A 381 -15.42 44.37 17.58
N TYR A 382 -16.44 45.15 17.93
CA TYR A 382 -17.78 45.04 17.33
C TYR A 382 -17.75 45.22 15.80
N THR A 383 -16.89 46.09 15.31
CA THR A 383 -16.75 46.42 13.89
C THR A 383 -16.12 45.29 13.09
N ALA A 384 -15.03 44.72 13.60
CA ALA A 384 -14.36 43.59 12.94
C ALA A 384 -15.26 42.34 12.97
N THR A 385 -15.92 42.07 14.10
CA THR A 385 -16.87 40.96 14.25
C THR A 385 -18.07 41.10 13.31
N ALA A 386 -18.62 42.32 13.18
CA ALA A 386 -19.71 42.61 12.26
C ALA A 386 -19.33 42.32 10.80
N ALA A 387 -18.12 42.72 10.39
CA ALA A 387 -17.60 42.42 9.07
C ALA A 387 -17.42 40.91 8.84
N ALA A 388 -16.78 40.21 9.78
CA ALA A 388 -16.52 38.78 9.69
C ALA A 388 -17.81 37.93 9.65
N MET A 389 -18.81 38.30 10.45
CA MET A 389 -20.10 37.61 10.49
C MET A 389 -21.09 38.09 9.43
N SER A 390 -20.74 39.09 8.59
CA SER A 390 -21.66 39.74 7.65
C SER A 390 -22.96 40.24 8.30
N MET A 391 -22.84 40.85 9.47
CA MET A 391 -23.94 41.32 10.31
C MET A 391 -23.83 42.81 10.62
N HIS A 392 -24.95 43.46 10.98
CA HIS A 392 -24.92 44.85 11.43
C HIS A 392 -24.28 44.97 12.83
N LYS A 393 -23.47 46.02 13.05
CA LYS A 393 -22.75 46.28 14.31
C LYS A 393 -23.66 46.26 15.55
N ASN A 394 -24.88 46.81 15.44
CA ASN A 394 -25.83 46.84 16.56
C ASN A 394 -26.34 45.44 16.92
N SER A 395 -26.46 44.55 15.94
CA SER A 395 -26.88 43.17 16.17
C SER A 395 -25.80 42.36 16.88
N ILE A 396 -24.52 42.59 16.56
CA ILE A 396 -23.40 42.01 17.31
C ILE A 396 -23.43 42.51 18.75
N ARG A 397 -23.51 43.82 18.95
CA ARG A 397 -23.53 44.44 20.28
C ARG A 397 -24.64 43.88 21.16
N TYR A 398 -25.87 43.87 20.66
CA TYR A 398 -27.01 43.29 21.37
C TYR A 398 -26.76 41.83 21.77
N ARG A 399 -26.21 41.01 20.87
CA ARG A 399 -25.94 39.58 21.16
C ARG A 399 -24.83 39.37 22.17
N VAL A 400 -23.80 40.22 22.17
CA VAL A 400 -22.72 40.20 23.17
C VAL A 400 -23.26 40.62 24.54
N GLU A 401 -23.99 41.73 24.61
CA GLU A 401 -24.62 42.21 25.86
C GLU A 401 -25.57 41.16 26.46
N MET A 402 -26.32 40.43 25.63
CA MET A 402 -27.15 39.31 26.09
C MET A 402 -26.32 38.12 26.58
N ALA A 403 -25.22 37.79 25.89
CA ALA A 403 -24.33 36.71 26.34
C ALA A 403 -23.68 37.06 27.69
N GLU A 404 -23.23 38.30 27.88
CA GLU A 404 -22.68 38.81 29.15
C GLU A 404 -23.72 38.76 30.28
N ALA A 405 -24.95 39.19 30.00
CA ALA A 405 -26.05 39.12 30.97
C ALA A 405 -26.36 37.68 31.41
N ILE A 406 -26.27 36.71 30.49
CA ILE A 406 -26.47 35.28 30.82
C ILE A 406 -25.29 34.71 31.61
N LEU A 407 -24.05 35.08 31.26
CA LEU A 407 -22.85 34.66 31.97
C LEU A 407 -22.80 35.21 33.40
N GLY A 408 -23.42 36.37 33.65
CA GLY A 408 -23.47 37.01 34.96
C GLY A 408 -22.11 37.48 35.47
N THR A 409 -21.11 37.60 34.58
CA THR A 409 -19.75 38.05 34.90
C THR A 409 -19.20 38.92 33.77
N ASP A 410 -18.25 39.79 34.10
CA ASP A 410 -17.54 40.61 33.11
C ASP A 410 -16.56 39.75 32.30
N LEU A 411 -16.57 39.90 30.96
CA LEU A 411 -15.71 39.12 30.07
C LEU A 411 -14.23 39.28 30.39
N GLY A 412 -13.80 40.46 30.87
CA GLY A 412 -12.42 40.73 31.23
C GLY A 412 -11.95 39.91 32.45
N SER A 413 -12.85 39.64 33.40
CA SER A 413 -12.52 38.97 34.66
C SER A 413 -12.25 37.47 34.52
N ASN A 414 -12.82 36.81 33.51
CA ASN A 414 -12.71 35.36 33.31
C ASN A 414 -12.47 34.98 31.83
N ARG A 415 -11.82 35.87 31.07
CA ARG A 415 -11.68 35.78 29.61
C ARG A 415 -11.20 34.41 29.13
N LEU A 416 -10.08 33.92 29.70
CA LEU A 416 -9.45 32.66 29.27
C LEU A 416 -10.40 31.47 29.40
N ASN A 417 -11.08 31.34 30.55
CA ASN A 417 -11.98 30.20 30.77
C ASN A 417 -13.21 30.30 29.87
N ILE A 418 -13.78 31.50 29.70
CA ILE A 418 -14.94 31.70 28.81
C ILE A 418 -14.57 31.35 27.37
N GLU A 419 -13.44 31.84 26.87
CA GLU A 419 -12.97 31.58 25.51
C GLU A 419 -12.72 30.08 25.27
N ALA A 420 -12.02 29.44 26.19
CA ALA A 420 -11.77 28.00 26.16
C ALA A 420 -13.05 27.17 26.21
N ALA A 421 -14.02 27.56 27.05
CA ALA A 421 -15.30 26.88 27.17
C ALA A 421 -16.17 27.06 25.92
N LEU A 422 -16.13 28.23 25.26
CA LEU A 422 -16.79 28.46 23.98
C LEU A 422 -16.21 27.58 22.87
N TYR A 423 -14.88 27.46 22.79
CA TYR A 423 -14.24 26.54 21.84
C TYR A 423 -14.63 25.09 22.11
N ALA A 424 -14.52 24.63 23.37
CA ALA A 424 -14.90 23.28 23.76
C ALA A 424 -16.36 22.97 23.41
N HIS A 425 -17.26 23.93 23.64
CA HIS A 425 -18.67 23.82 23.24
C HIS A 425 -18.80 23.68 21.72
N SER A 426 -18.19 24.57 20.93
CA SER A 426 -18.31 24.55 19.46
C SER A 426 -17.78 23.27 18.80
N TYR A 427 -16.73 22.66 19.37
CA TYR A 427 -16.07 21.51 18.77
C TYR A 427 -16.67 20.18 19.25
N ILE A 428 -17.05 20.08 20.52
CA ILE A 428 -17.47 18.81 21.14
C ILE A 428 -18.98 18.77 21.38
N PHE A 429 -19.55 19.85 21.90
CA PHE A 429 -20.89 19.81 22.51
C PHE A 429 -22.01 20.40 21.62
N GLU A 430 -21.67 21.21 20.62
CA GLU A 430 -22.63 21.81 19.72
C GLU A 430 -23.32 20.74 18.85
N SER A 431 -24.63 20.64 18.99
CA SER A 431 -25.50 19.80 18.16
C SER A 431 -26.05 20.66 17.03
N ARG A 432 -25.72 20.39 15.76
CA ARG A 432 -26.48 20.93 14.63
C ARG A 432 -27.69 20.04 14.38
N GLU A 433 -28.90 20.61 14.41
CA GLU A 433 -30.06 19.96 13.79
C GLU A 433 -29.74 19.69 12.31
N PRO A 434 -30.21 18.55 11.75
CA PRO A 434 -30.19 18.37 10.31
C PRO A 434 -30.97 19.52 9.67
N VAL A 435 -30.37 20.16 8.66
CA VAL A 435 -31.10 21.08 7.79
C VAL A 435 -32.28 20.29 7.22
N PRO A 436 -33.53 20.71 7.41
CA PRO A 436 -34.65 20.07 6.72
C PRO A 436 -34.44 20.29 5.22
N ASP A 437 -34.60 19.22 4.44
CA ASP A 437 -34.48 19.17 2.97
C ASP A 437 -35.14 20.35 2.24
#